data_AF-A0A3E2TS01-F1
#
_entry.id   AF-A0A3E2TS01-F1
#
_cell.length_a   1.000
_cell.length_b   1.000
_cell.length_c   1.000
_cell.angle_alpha   90.00
_cell.angle_beta   90.00
_cell.angle_gamma   90.00
#
_symmetry.space_group_name_H-M   'P 1'
#
loop_
_entity.id
_entity.type
_entity.pdbx_description
1 polymer ?
#
loop_
_entity_poly.entity_id
_entity_poly.type
_entity_poly.pdbx_seq_one_letter_code
_entity_poly.pdbx_strand_id
1 'polypeptide(L)'
;MDLKDALKFITDLKEQADEPKVLEIDGKTYIDRNLTRYYKNDYPAALETYTLTSMVDYIKDLSDEIAAGRLVVHIESEKEVTLTTELNSEGKRCKLMQTSPKVPRPEINRWMDQESFIIMLQACFMDSDDRSVLLKVAGNVESKTVKSYGDDGVTQQATIKSGIASLTDVIVPGRVKLTPYRTFLEIDQPSSEYVFRIRDGETPEFKLIEADGGAWKICALTELSSYFCEELKEEIKKGEVIVIA
;
A
#
# COMPACT_ATOMS: atom_id res chain seq x y z
N MET A 1 7.64 74.22 -0.58
CA MET A 1 7.90 72.81 -0.95
C MET A 1 7.01 72.54 -2.14
N ASP A 2 7.60 72.20 -3.30
CA ASP A 2 6.83 71.87 -4.50
C ASP A 2 5.97 70.62 -4.20
N LEU A 3 4.73 70.59 -4.70
CA LEU A 3 3.84 69.44 -4.51
C LEU A 3 4.48 68.16 -5.06
N LYS A 4 5.28 68.31 -6.12
CA LYS A 4 6.07 67.24 -6.71
C LYS A 4 7.14 66.69 -5.75
N ASP A 5 7.80 67.57 -5.00
CA ASP A 5 8.81 67.19 -4.00
C ASP A 5 8.17 66.47 -2.81
N ALA A 6 6.99 66.94 -2.38
CA ALA A 6 6.23 66.29 -1.30
C ALA A 6 5.75 64.89 -1.69
N LEU A 7 5.24 64.71 -2.91
CA LEU A 7 4.83 63.39 -3.42
C LEU A 7 6.01 62.43 -3.57
N LYS A 8 7.16 62.93 -4.03
CA LYS A 8 8.38 62.13 -4.12
C LYS A 8 8.85 61.66 -2.74
N PHE A 9 8.91 62.57 -1.76
CA PHE A 9 9.30 62.23 -0.38
C PHE A 9 8.40 61.16 0.26
N ILE A 10 7.09 61.22 0.04
CA ILE A 10 6.15 60.21 0.53
C ILE A 10 6.37 58.85 -0.18
N THR A 11 6.69 58.87 -1.47
CA THR A 11 6.95 57.65 -2.24
C THR A 11 8.25 56.99 -1.77
N ASP A 12 9.31 57.76 -1.58
CA ASP A 12 10.61 57.27 -1.09
C ASP A 12 10.46 56.69 0.34
N LEU A 13 9.68 57.33 1.22
CA LEU A 13 9.38 56.80 2.56
C LEU A 13 8.58 55.49 2.50
N LYS A 14 7.66 55.37 1.54
CA LYS A 14 6.90 54.15 1.33
C LYS A 14 7.80 53.02 0.85
N GLU A 15 8.68 53.27 -0.11
CA GLU A 15 9.65 52.29 -0.62
C GLU A 15 10.61 51.82 0.49
N GLN A 16 11.13 52.73 1.31
CA GLN A 16 11.97 52.39 2.47
C GLN A 16 11.22 51.61 3.55
N ALA A 17 9.92 51.85 3.73
CA ALA A 17 9.07 51.06 4.60
C ALA A 17 8.64 49.72 3.97
N ASP A 18 8.86 49.54 2.66
CA ASP A 18 8.48 48.33 1.93
C ASP A 18 9.51 47.22 2.02
N GLU A 19 10.75 47.56 2.34
CA GLU A 19 11.81 46.58 2.61
C GLU A 19 11.53 45.82 3.92
N PRO A 20 11.54 44.46 3.90
CA PRO A 20 11.34 43.67 5.11
C PRO A 20 12.47 43.91 6.12
N LYS A 21 12.11 44.19 7.37
CA LYS A 21 13.07 44.43 8.44
C LYS A 21 13.28 43.15 9.24
N VAL A 22 14.51 42.65 9.21
CA VAL A 22 14.95 41.51 9.99
C VAL A 22 15.62 42.00 11.27
N LEU A 23 15.16 41.51 12.43
CA LEU A 23 15.66 41.89 13.75
C LEU A 23 16.07 40.64 14.53
N GLU A 24 17.18 40.69 15.27
CA GLU A 24 17.47 39.70 16.31
C GLU A 24 17.05 40.22 17.69
N ILE A 25 16.26 39.42 18.41
CA ILE A 25 15.86 39.67 19.78
C ILE A 25 16.04 38.36 20.55
N ASP A 26 16.89 38.36 21.58
CA ASP A 26 17.16 37.17 22.42
C ASP A 26 17.63 35.94 21.63
N GLY A 27 18.51 36.15 20.64
CA GLY A 27 19.04 35.08 19.76
C GLY A 27 18.01 34.47 18.80
N LYS A 28 16.85 35.13 18.62
CA LYS A 28 15.81 34.73 17.67
C LYS A 28 15.62 35.81 16.63
N THR A 29 15.52 35.40 15.38
CA THR A 29 15.33 36.28 14.22
C THR A 29 13.83 36.49 13.96
N TYR A 30 13.42 37.75 13.96
CA TYR A 30 12.06 38.22 13.69
C TYR A 30 12.03 39.02 12.39
N ILE A 31 10.90 38.98 11.70
CA ILE A 31 10.63 39.78 10.51
C ILE A 31 9.29 40.48 10.66
N ASP A 32 9.21 41.75 10.26
CA ASP A 32 8.01 42.60 10.39
C ASP A 32 6.92 42.28 9.35
N ARG A 33 7.19 41.33 8.45
CA ARG A 33 6.31 40.91 7.36
C ARG A 33 6.25 39.39 7.26
N ASN A 34 5.09 38.87 6.88
CA ASN A 34 4.93 37.46 6.52
C ASN A 34 5.50 37.22 5.11
N LEU A 35 6.80 36.92 5.03
CA LEU A 35 7.40 36.50 3.77
C LEU A 35 7.00 35.06 3.44
N THR A 36 6.57 34.84 2.20
CA THR A 36 6.37 33.50 1.66
C THR A 36 7.58 33.16 0.80
N ARG A 37 8.25 32.04 1.09
CA ARG A 37 9.40 31.59 0.30
C ARG A 37 8.95 31.33 -1.14
N TYR A 38 9.69 31.87 -2.11
CA TYR A 38 9.37 31.73 -3.54
C TYR A 38 9.40 30.25 -4.00
N TYR A 39 10.37 29.48 -3.51
CA TYR A 39 10.39 28.02 -3.65
C TYR A 39 9.75 27.36 -2.45
N LYS A 40 8.71 26.57 -2.69
CA LYS A 40 7.93 25.88 -1.65
C LYS A 40 8.58 24.55 -1.21
N ASN A 41 9.45 23.96 -2.04
CA ASN A 41 10.08 22.68 -1.76
C ASN A 41 11.58 22.85 -1.56
N ASP A 42 12.01 22.67 -0.32
CA ASP A 42 13.42 22.61 0.06
C ASP A 42 14.05 21.26 -0.33
N TYR A 43 13.22 20.29 -0.73
CA TYR A 43 13.60 18.93 -1.02
C TYR A 43 13.21 18.52 -2.45
N PRO A 44 14.04 17.69 -3.12
CA PRO A 44 13.65 17.06 -4.37
C PRO A 44 12.43 16.14 -4.17
N ALA A 45 11.75 15.83 -5.26
CA ALA A 45 10.71 14.79 -5.23
C ALA A 45 11.32 13.43 -4.87
N ALA A 46 10.53 12.62 -4.15
CA ALA A 46 10.95 11.26 -3.79
C ALA A 46 11.10 10.40 -5.05
N LEU A 47 12.09 9.50 -5.03
CA LEU A 47 12.21 8.45 -6.04
C LEU A 47 11.05 7.45 -5.87
N GLU A 48 10.37 7.11 -6.97
CA GLU A 48 9.31 6.11 -6.96
C GLU A 48 9.83 4.76 -7.48
N THR A 49 9.76 3.73 -6.64
CA THR A 49 10.21 2.37 -6.98
C THR A 49 9.12 1.33 -6.68
N TYR A 50 9.33 0.10 -7.13
CA TYR A 50 8.33 -0.98 -7.03
C TYR A 50 8.79 -2.17 -6.18
N THR A 51 10.06 -2.19 -5.79
CA THR A 51 10.71 -3.32 -5.10
C THR A 51 11.38 -2.87 -3.81
N LEU A 52 11.30 -3.71 -2.79
CA LEU A 52 11.97 -3.48 -1.51
C LEU A 52 13.49 -3.48 -1.68
N THR A 53 13.99 -4.33 -2.58
CA THR A 53 15.43 -4.39 -2.93
C THR A 53 15.96 -3.06 -3.42
N SER A 54 15.21 -2.31 -4.24
CA SER A 54 15.67 -0.99 -4.69
C SER A 54 15.83 0.01 -3.54
N MET A 55 15.01 -0.09 -2.48
CA MET A 55 15.19 0.73 -1.28
C MET A 55 16.41 0.26 -0.47
N VAL A 56 16.59 -1.05 -0.32
CA VAL A 56 17.74 -1.64 0.39
C VAL A 56 19.06 -1.26 -0.30
N ASP A 57 19.16 -1.44 -1.61
CA ASP A 57 20.33 -1.09 -2.40
C ASP A 57 20.65 0.40 -2.28
N TYR A 58 19.62 1.25 -2.40
CA TYR A 58 19.76 2.69 -2.24
C TYR A 58 20.33 3.06 -0.87
N ILE A 59 19.84 2.46 0.21
CA ILE A 59 20.34 2.69 1.58
C ILE A 59 21.79 2.23 1.73
N LYS A 60 22.14 1.05 1.21
CA LYS A 60 23.50 0.47 1.30
C LYS A 60 24.53 1.31 0.52
N ASP A 61 24.16 1.78 -0.67
CA ASP A 61 25.01 2.61 -1.52
C ASP A 61 25.19 4.04 -1.01
N LEU A 62 24.22 4.55 -0.23
CA LEU A 62 24.24 5.89 0.35
C LEU A 62 25.18 6.05 1.56
N SER A 63 25.77 4.97 2.08
CA SER A 63 26.51 4.97 3.36
C SER A 63 27.59 6.06 3.50
N ASP A 64 28.18 6.55 2.41
CA ASP A 64 29.15 7.65 2.43
C ASP A 64 28.51 9.07 2.35
N GLU A 65 27.30 9.20 1.80
CA GLU A 65 26.55 10.46 1.68
C GLU A 65 25.58 10.71 2.85
N ILE A 66 25.35 9.72 3.72
CA ILE A 66 24.57 9.81 4.98
C ILE A 66 25.32 10.62 6.06
N ALA A 67 25.92 11.75 5.69
CA ALA A 67 26.58 12.67 6.61
C ALA A 67 25.59 13.60 7.36
N ALA A 68 24.28 13.53 7.05
CA ALA A 68 23.27 14.50 7.49
C ALA A 68 22.31 14.00 8.60
N GLY A 69 22.41 12.74 9.04
CA GLY A 69 21.56 12.18 10.10
C GLY A 69 21.08 10.75 9.78
N ARG A 70 20.18 10.22 10.61
CA ARG A 70 19.64 8.86 10.43
C ARG A 70 18.55 8.79 9.36
N LEU A 71 18.47 7.64 8.71
CA LEU A 71 17.38 7.28 7.81
C LEU A 71 16.28 6.51 8.55
N VAL A 72 15.04 6.70 8.12
CA VAL A 72 13.86 6.04 8.66
C VAL A 72 13.13 5.35 7.52
N VAL A 73 13.12 4.02 7.55
CA VAL A 73 12.23 3.18 6.75
C VAL A 73 10.89 3.12 7.46
N HIS A 74 9.87 3.73 6.88
CA HIS A 74 8.52 3.78 7.39
C HIS A 74 7.60 2.91 6.53
N ILE A 75 7.11 1.83 7.12
CA ILE A 75 6.14 0.93 6.50
C ILE A 75 4.76 1.52 6.78
N GLU A 76 4.24 2.31 5.84
CA GLU A 76 2.96 3.01 5.99
C GLU A 76 1.76 2.07 5.84
N SER A 77 1.90 1.04 5.01
CA SER A 77 0.89 -0.01 4.81
C SER A 77 1.50 -1.26 4.21
N GLU A 78 0.68 -2.30 4.02
CA GLU A 78 1.04 -3.52 3.28
C GLU A 78 1.55 -3.28 1.83
N LYS A 79 1.39 -2.05 1.30
CA LYS A 79 1.67 -1.68 -0.11
C LYS A 79 2.44 -0.37 -0.24
N GLU A 80 2.87 0.22 0.86
CA GLU A 80 3.57 1.50 0.84
C GLU A 80 4.65 1.52 1.90
N VAL A 81 5.90 1.64 1.44
CA VAL A 81 7.07 1.82 2.29
C VAL A 81 7.78 3.08 1.84
N THR A 82 8.17 3.92 2.79
CA THR A 82 8.78 5.22 2.50
C THR A 82 10.10 5.34 3.23
N LEU A 83 11.11 5.84 2.52
CA LEU A 83 12.40 6.17 3.10
C LEU A 83 12.42 7.66 3.37
N THR A 84 12.65 8.03 4.61
CA THR A 84 12.71 9.44 5.03
C THR A 84 13.98 9.73 5.82
N THR A 85 14.38 11.00 5.86
CA THR A 85 15.36 11.45 6.86
C THR A 85 14.69 11.55 8.23
N GLU A 86 15.49 11.54 9.30
CA GLU A 86 14.99 11.97 10.60
C GLU A 86 14.53 13.44 10.59
N LEU A 87 13.91 13.84 11.70
CA LEU A 87 13.41 15.20 11.89
C LEU A 87 14.58 16.18 11.93
N ASN A 88 14.62 17.15 11.01
CA ASN A 88 15.64 18.20 11.01
C ASN A 88 15.36 19.26 12.10
N SER A 89 16.28 20.24 12.24
CA SER A 89 16.16 21.33 13.22
C SER A 89 14.94 22.24 13.02
N GLU A 90 14.33 22.23 11.84
CA GLU A 90 13.09 22.96 11.53
C GLU A 90 11.82 22.12 11.72
N GLY A 91 11.93 20.88 12.21
CA GLY A 91 10.78 19.99 12.38
C GLY A 91 10.27 19.38 11.08
N LYS A 92 11.09 19.33 10.02
CA LYS A 92 10.75 18.73 8.71
C LYS A 92 11.47 17.39 8.51
N ARG A 93 10.88 16.53 7.67
CA ARG A 93 11.51 15.30 7.15
C ARG A 93 11.55 15.36 5.63
N CYS A 94 12.62 14.86 5.02
CA CYS A 94 12.71 14.68 3.59
C CYS A 94 12.27 13.27 3.22
N LYS A 95 11.33 13.13 2.26
CA LYS A 95 10.98 11.84 1.65
C LYS A 95 11.95 11.58 0.51
N LEU A 96 12.83 10.59 0.68
CA LEU A 96 13.89 10.26 -0.29
C LEU A 96 13.38 9.27 -1.34
N MET A 97 12.65 8.26 -0.89
CA MET A 97 12.11 7.21 -1.74
C MET A 97 10.72 6.78 -1.26
N GLN A 98 9.88 6.39 -2.19
CA GLN A 98 8.61 5.73 -1.96
C GLN A 98 8.56 4.46 -2.79
N THR A 99 8.24 3.34 -2.16
CA THR A 99 8.14 2.05 -2.81
C THR A 99 6.72 1.51 -2.66
N SER A 100 6.11 1.13 -3.79
CA SER A 100 4.78 0.54 -3.83
C SER A 100 4.73 -0.62 -4.84
N PRO A 101 4.24 -1.81 -4.47
CA PRO A 101 4.38 -2.99 -5.32
C PRO A 101 3.39 -2.95 -6.49
N LYS A 102 3.84 -3.41 -7.66
CA LYS A 102 2.98 -3.66 -8.82
C LYS A 102 2.45 -5.09 -8.77
N VAL A 103 1.34 -5.28 -8.07
CA VAL A 103 0.66 -6.58 -7.93
C VAL A 103 -0.77 -6.57 -8.46
N PRO A 104 -1.29 -7.75 -8.86
CA PRO A 104 -2.71 -7.91 -9.17
C PRO A 104 -3.60 -7.45 -8.01
N ARG A 105 -4.87 -7.15 -8.33
CA ARG A 105 -5.89 -6.79 -7.32
C ARG A 105 -7.04 -7.80 -7.42
N PRO A 106 -7.12 -8.80 -6.52
CA PRO A 106 -8.24 -9.72 -6.53
C PRO A 106 -9.53 -8.96 -6.22
N GLU A 107 -10.57 -9.19 -7.02
CA GLU A 107 -11.91 -8.64 -6.78
C GLU A 107 -12.64 -9.47 -5.71
N ILE A 108 -12.46 -9.09 -4.45
CA ILE A 108 -13.15 -9.72 -3.32
C ILE A 108 -14.46 -8.97 -3.03
N ASN A 109 -15.41 -9.65 -2.38
CA ASN A 109 -16.70 -9.10 -1.94
C ASN A 109 -17.65 -8.70 -3.07
N ARG A 110 -17.38 -9.14 -4.30
CA ARG A 110 -18.22 -8.91 -5.47
C ARG A 110 -18.62 -10.23 -6.14
N TRP A 111 -19.84 -10.27 -6.69
CA TRP A 111 -20.27 -11.33 -7.59
C TRP A 111 -19.62 -11.15 -8.96
N MET A 112 -19.18 -12.25 -9.56
CA MET A 112 -18.61 -12.29 -10.90
C MET A 112 -19.03 -13.56 -11.63
N ASP A 113 -18.97 -13.51 -12.95
CA ASP A 113 -19.23 -14.68 -13.80
C ASP A 113 -18.13 -15.74 -13.64
N GLN A 114 -18.41 -16.92 -14.17
CA GLN A 114 -17.55 -18.10 -14.10
C GLN A 114 -16.15 -17.88 -14.68
N GLU A 115 -16.04 -17.24 -15.84
CA GLU A 115 -14.76 -17.07 -16.53
C GLU A 115 -13.90 -16.05 -15.77
N SER A 116 -14.48 -14.90 -15.41
CA SER A 116 -13.83 -13.89 -14.58
C SER A 116 -13.33 -14.47 -13.25
N PHE A 117 -14.13 -15.34 -12.62
CA PHE A 117 -13.75 -16.01 -11.37
C PHE A 117 -12.55 -16.94 -11.53
N ILE A 118 -12.56 -17.77 -12.57
CA ILE A 118 -11.45 -18.70 -12.88
C ILE A 118 -10.17 -17.93 -13.17
N ILE A 119 -10.24 -16.88 -14.00
CA ILE A 119 -9.09 -16.02 -14.33
C ILE A 119 -8.56 -15.34 -13.07
N MET A 120 -9.44 -14.77 -12.24
CA MET A 120 -9.04 -14.14 -10.99
C MET A 120 -8.29 -15.11 -10.08
N LEU A 121 -8.81 -16.33 -9.89
CA LEU A 121 -8.16 -17.35 -9.07
C LEU A 121 -6.76 -17.71 -9.58
N GLN A 122 -6.60 -17.86 -10.89
CA GLN A 122 -5.32 -18.22 -11.50
C GLN A 122 -4.30 -17.07 -11.50
N ALA A 123 -4.76 -15.84 -11.72
CA ALA A 123 -3.88 -14.68 -11.86
C ALA A 123 -3.51 -14.02 -10.52
N CYS A 124 -4.39 -14.09 -9.52
CA CYS A 124 -4.24 -13.31 -8.28
C CYS A 124 -3.85 -14.13 -7.05
N PHE A 125 -3.86 -15.46 -7.12
CA PHE A 125 -3.62 -16.32 -5.94
C PHE A 125 -2.55 -17.38 -6.19
N MET A 126 -1.73 -17.61 -5.17
CA MET A 126 -0.74 -18.69 -5.16
C MET A 126 -1.37 -20.08 -5.19
N ASP A 127 -0.58 -21.06 -5.63
CA ASP A 127 -0.97 -22.47 -5.69
C ASP A 127 -1.30 -23.01 -4.31
N SER A 128 -2.52 -23.55 -4.16
CA SER A 128 -2.96 -24.25 -2.95
C SER A 128 -4.01 -25.32 -3.28
N ASP A 129 -4.21 -26.25 -2.36
CA ASP A 129 -5.25 -27.28 -2.46
C ASP A 129 -6.64 -26.64 -2.56
N ASP A 130 -6.92 -25.65 -1.71
CA ASP A 130 -8.19 -24.93 -1.70
C ASP A 130 -8.43 -24.16 -3.02
N ARG A 131 -7.40 -23.51 -3.57
CA ARG A 131 -7.52 -22.87 -4.90
C ARG A 131 -7.86 -23.90 -5.97
N SER A 132 -7.22 -25.07 -5.91
CA SER A 132 -7.46 -26.16 -6.85
C SER A 132 -8.88 -26.73 -6.73
N VAL A 133 -9.42 -26.82 -5.52
CA VAL A 133 -10.82 -27.19 -5.27
C VAL A 133 -11.76 -26.15 -5.87
N LEU A 134 -11.52 -24.85 -5.64
CA LEU A 134 -12.36 -23.79 -6.20
C LEU A 134 -12.35 -23.77 -7.74
N LEU A 135 -11.19 -23.97 -8.37
CA LEU A 135 -11.08 -24.06 -9.83
C LEU A 135 -11.86 -25.25 -10.39
N LYS A 136 -11.82 -26.41 -9.71
CA LYS A 136 -12.61 -27.59 -10.08
C LYS A 136 -14.11 -27.32 -9.92
N VAL A 137 -14.53 -26.69 -8.83
CA VAL A 137 -15.92 -26.32 -8.61
C VAL A 137 -16.36 -25.35 -9.70
N ALA A 138 -15.69 -24.22 -9.85
CA ALA A 138 -16.03 -23.20 -10.84
C ALA A 138 -16.02 -23.74 -12.27
N GLY A 139 -15.08 -24.61 -12.64
CA GLY A 139 -15.01 -25.18 -13.99
C GLY A 139 -16.08 -26.22 -14.33
N ASN A 140 -16.75 -26.81 -13.34
CA ASN A 140 -17.76 -27.86 -13.56
C ASN A 140 -19.21 -27.42 -13.31
N VAL A 141 -19.44 -26.22 -12.76
CA VAL A 141 -20.79 -25.70 -12.54
C VAL A 141 -21.42 -25.29 -13.87
N GLU A 142 -22.60 -25.82 -14.17
CA GLU A 142 -23.45 -25.43 -15.30
C GLU A 142 -24.74 -24.75 -14.81
N SER A 143 -25.43 -23.99 -15.67
CA SER A 143 -26.75 -23.42 -15.35
C SER A 143 -27.78 -24.53 -15.09
N LYS A 144 -28.65 -24.38 -14.07
CA LYS A 144 -29.64 -25.39 -13.60
C LYS A 144 -29.07 -26.62 -12.90
N THR A 145 -27.77 -26.63 -12.66
CA THR A 145 -27.10 -27.71 -11.93
C THR A 145 -27.20 -27.53 -10.41
N VAL A 146 -27.37 -26.29 -9.91
CA VAL A 146 -27.55 -25.99 -8.48
C VAL A 146 -28.94 -26.45 -8.00
N LYS A 147 -29.14 -27.77 -7.92
CA LYS A 147 -30.30 -28.36 -7.27
C LYS A 147 -29.98 -28.49 -5.79
N SER A 148 -30.86 -27.91 -4.96
CA SER A 148 -30.84 -27.91 -3.49
C SER A 148 -30.00 -26.77 -2.90
N TYR A 149 -30.58 -25.57 -2.78
CA TYR A 149 -30.02 -24.50 -1.95
C TYR A 149 -30.29 -24.84 -0.48
N GLY A 150 -29.38 -25.58 0.15
CA GLY A 150 -29.29 -25.73 1.59
C GLY A 150 -28.14 -24.87 2.10
N ASP A 151 -28.46 -23.74 2.74
CA ASP A 151 -27.47 -22.89 3.43
C ASP A 151 -27.71 -23.06 4.93
N ASP A 152 -26.79 -23.72 5.62
CA ASP A 152 -26.86 -23.91 7.07
C ASP A 152 -26.18 -22.76 7.84
N GLY A 153 -25.81 -21.68 7.14
CA GLY A 153 -25.08 -20.54 7.67
C GLY A 153 -23.56 -20.72 7.67
N VAL A 154 -23.04 -21.92 7.38
CA VAL A 154 -21.60 -22.24 7.38
C VAL A 154 -21.14 -22.85 6.06
N THR A 155 -21.94 -23.73 5.47
CA THR A 155 -21.69 -24.42 4.21
C THR A 155 -22.87 -24.24 3.25
N GLN A 156 -22.56 -24.23 1.95
CA GLN A 156 -23.57 -24.36 0.91
C GLN A 156 -23.48 -25.76 0.32
N GLN A 157 -24.58 -26.51 0.38
CA GLN A 157 -24.68 -27.71 -0.44
C GLN A 157 -25.04 -27.27 -1.86
N ALA A 158 -24.17 -27.53 -2.83
CA ALA A 158 -24.52 -27.45 -4.24
C ALA A 158 -24.18 -28.79 -4.88
N THR A 159 -25.17 -29.47 -5.45
CA THR A 159 -24.93 -30.66 -6.27
C THR A 159 -24.45 -30.21 -7.64
N ILE A 160 -23.31 -30.70 -8.15
CA ILE A 160 -22.79 -30.34 -9.47
C ILE A 160 -22.94 -31.50 -10.46
N LYS A 161 -23.81 -31.35 -11.45
CA LYS A 161 -23.90 -32.17 -12.65
C LYS A 161 -22.81 -31.71 -13.62
N SER A 162 -21.78 -32.53 -13.78
CA SER A 162 -20.80 -32.38 -14.85
C SER A 162 -21.43 -32.75 -16.19
N GLY A 163 -21.18 -31.97 -17.25
CA GLY A 163 -21.67 -32.20 -18.61
C GLY A 163 -21.24 -33.52 -19.28
N ILE A 164 -20.38 -34.33 -18.64
CA ILE A 164 -20.02 -35.68 -19.09
C ILE A 164 -20.60 -36.68 -18.09
N ALA A 165 -21.86 -37.08 -18.27
CA ALA A 165 -22.55 -38.29 -17.74
C ALA A 165 -22.25 -38.81 -16.29
N SER A 166 -21.55 -38.04 -15.46
CA SER A 166 -21.02 -38.40 -14.16
C SER A 166 -21.50 -37.35 -13.16
N LEU A 167 -22.55 -37.71 -12.42
CA LEU A 167 -22.97 -36.98 -11.25
C LEU A 167 -21.89 -37.18 -10.19
N THR A 168 -21.05 -36.17 -10.00
CA THR A 168 -20.06 -36.20 -8.93
C THR A 168 -20.51 -35.15 -7.93
N ASP A 169 -20.96 -35.57 -6.75
CA ASP A 169 -21.35 -34.66 -5.68
C ASP A 169 -20.10 -33.93 -5.18
N VAL A 170 -19.84 -32.74 -5.71
CA VAL A 170 -18.75 -31.89 -5.23
C VAL A 170 -19.31 -30.99 -4.13
N ILE A 171 -18.92 -31.26 -2.89
CA ILE A 171 -19.24 -30.40 -1.75
C ILE A 171 -18.56 -29.05 -1.96
N VAL A 172 -19.34 -27.97 -1.96
CA VAL A 172 -18.80 -26.60 -2.04
C VAL A 172 -18.17 -26.27 -0.68
N PRO A 173 -16.86 -25.93 -0.64
CA PRO A 173 -16.23 -25.57 0.62
C PRO A 173 -16.82 -24.27 1.15
N GLY A 174 -17.25 -24.27 2.41
CA GLY A 174 -17.82 -23.07 3.06
C GLY A 174 -16.76 -22.00 3.33
N ARG A 175 -15.62 -22.43 3.89
CA ARG A 175 -14.41 -21.61 4.08
C ARG A 175 -13.25 -22.23 3.33
N VAL A 176 -12.40 -21.37 2.79
CA VAL A 176 -11.19 -21.73 2.05
C VAL A 176 -10.06 -20.81 2.48
N LYS A 177 -8.84 -21.33 2.51
CA LYS A 177 -7.63 -20.59 2.79
C LYS A 177 -6.89 -20.33 1.48
N LEU A 178 -6.83 -19.06 1.10
CA LEU A 178 -6.16 -18.63 -0.13
C LEU A 178 -5.08 -17.62 0.18
N THR A 179 -4.05 -17.57 -0.66
CA THR A 179 -2.95 -16.63 -0.49
C THR A 179 -2.84 -15.73 -1.72
N PRO A 180 -3.42 -14.52 -1.67
CA PRO A 180 -3.39 -13.58 -2.78
C PRO A 180 -2.03 -12.88 -2.91
N TYR A 181 -1.64 -12.56 -4.15
CA TYR A 181 -0.58 -11.60 -4.44
C TYR A 181 -1.09 -10.19 -4.17
N ARG A 182 -0.79 -9.64 -2.99
CA ARG A 182 -1.31 -8.32 -2.57
C ARG A 182 -0.33 -7.48 -1.76
N THR A 183 0.92 -7.91 -1.61
CA THR A 183 2.02 -7.10 -1.08
C THR A 183 3.26 -7.27 -1.96
N PHE A 184 4.45 -6.91 -1.49
CA PHE A 184 5.71 -7.08 -2.19
C PHE A 184 6.01 -8.57 -2.41
N LEU A 185 6.47 -8.95 -3.60
CA LEU A 185 6.74 -10.35 -3.94
C LEU A 185 8.03 -10.87 -3.30
N GLU A 186 8.86 -9.96 -2.78
CA GLU A 186 10.09 -10.24 -2.06
C GLU A 186 9.85 -10.79 -0.64
N ILE A 187 8.61 -10.79 -0.16
CA ILE A 187 8.21 -11.36 1.13
C ILE A 187 7.12 -12.43 0.96
N ASP A 188 6.99 -13.28 1.98
CA ASP A 188 5.93 -14.27 2.04
C ASP A 188 4.55 -13.60 2.02
N GLN A 189 3.70 -14.02 1.09
CA GLN A 189 2.36 -13.45 0.97
C GLN A 189 1.47 -13.94 2.13
N PRO A 190 0.74 -13.04 2.81
CA PRO A 190 -0.10 -13.41 3.94
C PRO A 190 -1.35 -14.14 3.45
N SER A 191 -1.57 -15.33 4.00
CA SER A 191 -2.74 -16.16 3.72
C SER A 191 -3.98 -15.68 4.49
N SER A 192 -5.16 -15.74 3.87
CA SER A 192 -6.43 -15.35 4.48
C SER A 192 -7.48 -16.44 4.33
N GLU A 193 -8.43 -16.45 5.27
CA GLU A 193 -9.67 -17.18 5.11
C GLU A 193 -10.66 -16.39 4.25
N TYR A 194 -11.32 -17.10 3.34
CA TYR A 194 -12.40 -16.59 2.52
C TYR A 194 -13.63 -17.48 2.65
N VAL A 195 -14.80 -16.88 2.63
CA VAL A 195 -16.07 -17.58 2.44
C VAL A 195 -16.40 -17.59 0.95
N PHE A 196 -16.56 -18.77 0.39
CA PHE A 196 -16.91 -18.95 -1.02
C PHE A 196 -18.42 -19.13 -1.17
N ARG A 197 -19.02 -18.44 -2.13
CA ARG A 197 -20.46 -18.48 -2.39
C ARG A 197 -20.73 -18.61 -3.88
N ILE A 198 -21.77 -19.38 -4.20
CA ILE A 198 -22.29 -19.56 -5.54
C ILE A 198 -23.77 -19.17 -5.53
N ARG A 199 -24.22 -18.52 -6.59
CA ARG A 199 -25.66 -18.31 -6.82
C ARG A 199 -26.03 -18.66 -8.25
N ASP A 200 -27.25 -19.14 -8.41
CA ASP A 200 -27.82 -19.44 -9.72
C ASP A 200 -28.45 -18.18 -10.32
N GLY A 201 -28.28 -18.01 -11.62
CA GLY A 201 -28.71 -16.87 -12.42
C GLY A 201 -28.95 -17.28 -13.87
N GLU A 202 -28.87 -16.35 -14.82
CA GLU A 202 -28.82 -16.73 -16.24
C GLU A 202 -27.54 -17.54 -16.53
N THR A 203 -26.44 -17.12 -15.92
CA THR A 203 -25.19 -17.86 -15.77
C THR A 203 -24.85 -18.01 -14.27
N PRO A 204 -24.11 -19.05 -13.87
CA PRO A 204 -23.66 -19.19 -12.49
C PRO A 204 -22.71 -18.05 -12.12
N GLU A 205 -22.93 -17.45 -10.96
CA GLU A 205 -22.09 -16.39 -10.41
C GLU A 205 -21.41 -16.83 -9.12
N PHE A 206 -20.18 -16.35 -8.95
CA PHE A 206 -19.27 -16.74 -7.89
C PHE A 206 -18.83 -15.53 -7.09
N LYS A 207 -18.54 -15.74 -5.81
CA LYS A 207 -18.08 -14.69 -4.91
C LYS A 207 -17.15 -15.26 -3.84
N LEU A 208 -16.04 -14.56 -3.59
CA LEU A 208 -15.24 -14.71 -2.39
C LEU A 208 -15.51 -13.54 -1.45
N ILE A 209 -15.64 -13.83 -0.15
CA ILE A 209 -15.81 -12.85 0.91
C ILE A 209 -14.65 -13.00 1.88
N GLU A 210 -13.92 -11.92 2.15
CA GLU A 210 -12.83 -11.94 3.15
C GLU A 210 -13.40 -12.22 4.54
N ALA A 211 -12.83 -13.22 5.22
CA ALA A 211 -13.38 -13.76 6.47
C ALA A 211 -12.34 -13.82 7.60
N ASP A 212 -11.23 -13.10 7.46
CA ASP A 212 -10.12 -13.06 8.42
C ASP A 212 -10.07 -11.77 9.27
N GLY A 213 -11.04 -10.88 9.10
CA GLY A 213 -11.13 -9.61 9.83
C GLY A 213 -9.99 -8.62 9.54
N GLY A 214 -9.27 -8.80 8.43
CA GLY A 214 -8.12 -7.96 8.08
C GLY A 214 -6.82 -8.34 8.82
N ALA A 215 -6.79 -9.48 9.51
CA ALA A 215 -5.60 -9.97 10.23
C ALA A 215 -4.36 -10.08 9.32
N TRP A 216 -4.57 -10.37 8.04
CA TRP A 216 -3.51 -10.42 7.04
C TRP A 216 -2.69 -9.12 6.92
N LYS A 217 -3.27 -7.96 7.22
CA LYS A 217 -2.55 -6.68 7.15
C LYS A 217 -1.44 -6.60 8.19
N ILE A 218 -1.74 -7.01 9.42
CA ILE A 218 -0.74 -7.06 10.50
C ILE A 218 0.34 -8.09 10.18
N CYS A 219 -0.04 -9.24 9.60
CA CYS A 219 0.92 -10.22 9.09
C CYS A 219 1.85 -9.59 8.05
N ALA A 220 1.30 -8.87 7.05
CA ALA A 220 2.09 -8.20 6.03
C ALA A 220 3.07 -7.17 6.62
N LEU A 221 2.62 -6.33 7.56
CA LEU A 221 3.48 -5.36 8.24
C LEU A 221 4.62 -6.04 9.02
N THR A 222 4.34 -7.19 9.63
CA THR A 222 5.34 -7.98 10.35
C THR A 222 6.38 -8.58 9.40
N GLU A 223 5.95 -9.13 8.27
CA GLU A 223 6.85 -9.66 7.24
C GLU A 223 7.72 -8.55 6.63
N LEU A 224 7.14 -7.38 6.31
CA LEU A 224 7.88 -6.23 5.81
C LEU A 224 8.92 -5.73 6.83
N SER A 225 8.52 -5.64 8.10
CA SER A 225 9.43 -5.23 9.18
C SER A 225 10.59 -6.22 9.32
N SER A 226 10.30 -7.51 9.24
CA SER A 226 11.30 -8.58 9.35
C SER A 226 12.26 -8.56 8.17
N TYR A 227 11.75 -8.34 6.95
CA TYR A 227 12.56 -8.18 5.74
C TYR A 227 13.60 -7.06 5.91
N PHE A 228 13.17 -5.84 6.27
CA PHE A 228 14.11 -4.73 6.44
C PHE A 228 15.05 -4.91 7.63
N CYS A 229 14.56 -5.48 8.75
CA CYS A 229 15.40 -5.75 9.91
C CYS A 229 16.55 -6.72 9.61
N GLU A 230 16.32 -7.70 8.72
CA GLU A 230 17.37 -8.64 8.33
C GLU A 230 18.27 -8.07 7.22
N GLU A 231 17.69 -7.43 6.20
CA GLU A 231 18.45 -6.86 5.06
C GLU A 231 19.33 -5.66 5.44
N LEU A 232 18.91 -4.87 6.45
CA LEU A 232 19.58 -3.65 6.92
C LEU A 232 20.15 -3.81 8.34
N LYS A 233 20.41 -5.05 8.75
CA LYS A 233 20.83 -5.40 10.11
C LYS A 233 22.09 -4.68 10.57
N GLU A 234 23.05 -4.48 9.68
CA GLU A 234 24.32 -3.83 10.01
C GLU A 234 24.15 -2.32 10.15
N GLU A 235 23.38 -1.69 9.27
CA GLU A 235 23.02 -0.27 9.29
C GLU A 235 22.20 0.08 10.55
N ILE A 236 21.27 -0.81 10.94
CA ILE A 236 20.50 -0.70 12.19
C ILE A 236 21.43 -0.79 13.41
N LYS A 237 22.38 -1.74 13.43
CA LYS A 237 23.37 -1.87 14.53
C LYS A 237 24.28 -0.65 14.65
N LYS A 238 24.67 -0.04 13.53
CA LYS A 238 25.43 1.23 13.51
C LYS A 238 24.58 2.42 13.94
N GLY A 239 23.25 2.27 13.97
CA GLY A 239 22.31 3.33 14.29
C GLY A 239 22.07 4.30 13.14
N GLU A 240 22.41 3.92 11.91
CA GLU A 240 22.24 4.73 10.69
C GLU A 240 20.80 4.67 10.18
N VAL A 241 20.12 3.54 10.42
CA VAL A 241 18.76 3.25 9.93
C VAL A 241 17.84 2.87 11.10
N ILE A 242 16.61 3.36 11.04
CA ILE A 242 15.50 2.95 11.91
C ILE A 242 14.38 2.40 11.03
N VAL A 243 13.82 1.25 11.42
CA VAL A 243 12.63 0.67 10.78
C VAL A 243 11.43 0.87 11.70
N ILE A 244 10.35 1.43 11.16
CA ILE A 244 9.07 1.59 11.85
C ILE A 244 7.91 1.09 10.97
N ALA A 245 6.92 0.46 11.59
CA ALA A 245 5.69 -0.06 10.98
C ALA A 245 4.48 0.27 11.84
#